data_AF-A0A0B2UIC9-F1
#
_entry.id   AF-A0A0B2UIC9-F1
#
_cell.length_a   1.000
_cell.length_b   1.000
_cell.length_c   1.000
_cell.angle_alpha   90.00
_cell.angle_beta   90.00
_cell.angle_gamma   90.00
#
_symmetry.space_group_name_H-M   'P 1'
#
loop_
_entity.id
_entity.type
_entity.pdbx_description
1 polymer ?
#
loop_
_entity_poly.entity_id
_entity_poly.type
_entity_poly.pdbx_seq_one_letter_code
_entity_poly.pdbx_strand_id
1 'polypeptide(L)'
;MLANTPMPNKIQIPLLNHTPVVERDLPTAPILTALLGRPLSKVDRKGCQNGTFCVRDASTKGDYTLTIRFGERNKLIKIFVSGGRCGFAPEELKFDTVVQLIDYYKRNSLKEYNRQLEIELLYPLRRPNIEKTMWEIDGVHSVEHLLCQLRGLHAARTRILRFDDQISAELDSLREELQRKRQARAAFSAAHALFVNQMELITKNKELLKSEADIAHLNINIELQQRRLESIRSQQEQMNEQIAAIEAHIKESEQSHSELTPKLSKLHTELNQCEFRLCQMNVPQATVERERQEVSFLTDAEPEPLSRILMHFHLRWQPDRFLSVDCSKENGMKIVRALMDCNPNNSDGIFVIRPSSSQAGHYALTISNDNRIYNCLIEHRDVKHPESCGYAFLNTKLFFPTLVDFVRYYSHCSMKEHNSQLDTRLKIPAFKGTL
;
A
#
# COMPACT_ATOMS: atom_id res chain seq x y z
N MET A 1 -21.02 14.18 -79.36
CA MET A 1 -19.96 15.14 -78.98
C MET A 1 -19.57 14.86 -77.55
N LEU A 2 -18.43 14.18 -77.38
CA LEU A 2 -17.76 13.95 -76.11
C LEU A 2 -16.95 15.20 -75.78
N ALA A 3 -17.10 15.75 -74.57
CA ALA A 3 -16.25 16.83 -74.07
C ALA A 3 -15.40 16.31 -72.90
N ASN A 4 -14.11 16.21 -73.20
CA ASN A 4 -12.99 15.94 -72.30
C ASN A 4 -12.79 17.02 -71.24
N THR A 5 -12.23 16.63 -70.08
CA THR A 5 -11.03 17.17 -69.37
C THR A 5 -11.09 16.86 -67.85
N PRO A 6 -10.00 16.95 -67.06
CA PRO A 6 -8.92 15.96 -66.95
C PRO A 6 -8.73 15.41 -65.52
N MET A 7 -8.12 14.22 -65.42
CA MET A 7 -7.69 13.57 -64.16
C MET A 7 -6.45 14.27 -63.55
N PRO A 8 -6.35 14.39 -62.21
CA PRO A 8 -5.10 14.75 -61.55
C PRO A 8 -4.22 13.53 -61.22
N ASN A 9 -2.92 13.79 -61.24
CA ASN A 9 -1.78 12.88 -61.16
C ASN A 9 -1.80 11.86 -60.01
N LYS A 10 -1.44 10.62 -60.37
CA LYS A 10 -0.97 9.56 -59.47
C LYS A 10 0.32 10.00 -58.77
N ILE A 11 0.27 10.10 -57.45
CA ILE A 11 1.47 10.04 -56.60
C ILE A 11 1.75 8.56 -56.33
N GLN A 12 2.91 8.11 -56.78
CA GLN A 12 3.40 6.74 -56.67
C GLN A 12 3.99 6.56 -55.26
N ILE A 13 3.26 5.91 -54.36
CA ILE A 13 3.78 5.45 -53.07
C ILE A 13 4.44 4.07 -53.30
N PRO A 14 5.70 3.85 -52.89
CA PRO A 14 6.38 2.60 -53.15
C PRO A 14 5.75 1.46 -52.33
N LEU A 15 5.56 0.32 -53.01
CA LEU A 15 5.15 -0.96 -52.46
C LEU A 15 6.07 -1.37 -51.30
N LEU A 16 5.58 -1.26 -50.07
CA LEU A 16 6.13 -1.99 -48.94
C LEU A 16 5.74 -3.45 -49.10
N ASN A 17 6.74 -4.27 -49.42
CA ASN A 17 6.69 -5.72 -49.43
C ASN A 17 5.92 -6.22 -48.20
N HIS A 18 4.87 -7.00 -48.45
CA HIS A 18 4.25 -7.86 -47.45
C HIS A 18 5.31 -8.84 -46.93
N THR A 19 5.90 -8.53 -45.77
CA THR A 19 6.45 -9.57 -44.91
C THR A 19 5.29 -10.28 -44.26
N PRO A 20 5.23 -11.62 -44.28
CA PRO A 20 4.16 -12.34 -43.63
C PRO A 20 4.23 -12.05 -42.13
N VAL A 21 3.11 -11.59 -41.57
CA VAL A 21 2.90 -11.53 -40.13
C VAL A 21 2.98 -12.97 -39.65
N VAL A 22 4.10 -13.34 -39.03
CA VAL A 22 4.20 -14.58 -38.29
C VAL A 22 3.23 -14.45 -37.12
N GLU A 23 2.07 -15.09 -37.26
CA GLU A 23 1.16 -15.39 -36.17
C GLU A 23 1.98 -15.95 -35.01
N ARG A 24 1.94 -15.25 -33.88
CA ARG A 24 2.63 -15.68 -32.67
C ARG A 24 1.80 -16.78 -32.03
N ASP A 25 2.17 -18.02 -32.29
CA ASP A 25 1.96 -19.07 -31.29
C ASP A 25 2.82 -18.70 -30.08
N LEU A 26 2.24 -17.97 -29.11
CA LEU A 26 2.77 -17.97 -27.75
C LEU A 26 2.68 -19.43 -27.28
N PRO A 27 3.80 -20.12 -26.95
CA PRO A 27 3.66 -21.36 -26.25
C PRO A 27 3.06 -21.04 -24.88
N THR A 28 1.89 -21.62 -24.63
CA THR A 28 1.25 -21.87 -23.32
C THR A 28 2.14 -22.75 -22.42
N ALA A 29 3.44 -22.48 -22.38
CA ALA A 29 4.39 -23.18 -21.51
C ALA A 29 4.29 -22.56 -20.11
N PRO A 30 3.86 -23.33 -19.08
CA PRO A 30 3.73 -22.85 -17.70
C PRO A 30 5.02 -22.23 -17.13
N ILE A 31 6.17 -22.60 -17.70
CA ILE A 31 7.51 -22.21 -17.27
C ILE A 31 7.82 -20.75 -17.62
N LEU A 32 7.38 -20.21 -18.76
CA LEU A 32 7.73 -18.84 -19.17
C LEU A 32 6.89 -17.80 -18.42
N THR A 33 5.60 -18.10 -18.20
CA THR A 33 4.70 -17.30 -17.35
C THR A 33 5.11 -17.35 -15.87
N ALA A 34 5.81 -18.41 -15.45
CA ALA A 34 6.39 -18.52 -14.10
C ALA A 34 7.66 -17.66 -13.91
N LEU A 35 8.35 -17.27 -14.99
CA LEU A 35 9.65 -16.62 -14.93
C LEU A 35 9.58 -15.08 -14.97
N LEU A 36 8.56 -14.49 -15.59
CA LEU A 36 8.37 -13.03 -15.71
C LEU A 36 8.01 -12.39 -14.35
N GLY A 37 9.01 -12.24 -13.48
CA GLY A 37 8.92 -11.59 -12.17
C GLY A 37 9.62 -10.22 -12.12
N ARG A 38 9.19 -9.36 -11.17
CA ARG A 38 9.82 -8.07 -10.81
C ARG A 38 11.34 -8.23 -10.59
N PRO A 39 12.15 -7.16 -10.77
CA PRO A 39 13.60 -7.28 -10.62
C PRO A 39 13.97 -7.80 -9.24
N LEU A 40 14.81 -8.85 -9.23
CA LEU A 40 15.46 -9.43 -8.04
C LEU A 40 16.29 -8.41 -7.24
N SER A 41 16.41 -7.17 -7.70
CA SER A 41 17.01 -6.07 -6.93
C SER A 41 16.18 -5.65 -5.71
N LYS A 42 14.93 -6.10 -5.58
CA LYS A 42 14.07 -5.86 -4.40
C LYS A 42 13.58 -7.14 -3.69
N VAL A 43 14.05 -8.33 -4.10
CA VAL A 43 13.81 -9.58 -3.35
C VAL A 43 14.93 -9.71 -2.32
N ASP A 44 14.51 -9.94 -1.07
CA ASP A 44 15.27 -9.89 0.18
C ASP A 44 16.74 -10.36 0.07
N ARG A 45 17.65 -9.56 0.64
CA ARG A 45 19.10 -9.80 0.68
C ARG A 45 19.47 -11.01 1.55
N LYS A 46 18.53 -11.56 2.33
CA LYS A 46 18.77 -12.68 3.24
C LYS A 46 17.95 -13.91 2.81
N GLY A 47 18.61 -14.94 2.28
CA GLY A 47 18.06 -16.31 2.23
C GLY A 47 18.08 -17.06 0.89
N CYS A 48 18.43 -16.42 -0.24
CA CYS A 48 18.50 -17.13 -1.53
C CYS A 48 19.84 -17.86 -1.70
N GLN A 49 19.79 -19.18 -1.94
CA GLN A 49 20.99 -20.00 -2.16
C GLN A 49 21.63 -19.73 -3.53
N ASN A 50 22.90 -20.08 -3.68
CA ASN A 50 23.64 -19.99 -4.93
C ASN A 50 22.94 -20.81 -6.02
N GLY A 51 22.76 -20.26 -7.24
CA GLY A 51 22.06 -20.93 -8.33
C GLY A 51 20.56 -20.64 -8.40
N THR A 52 20.07 -19.73 -7.56
CA THR A 52 18.68 -19.25 -7.64
C THR A 52 18.48 -18.30 -8.82
N PHE A 53 17.45 -18.49 -9.66
CA PHE A 53 17.30 -17.73 -10.91
C PHE A 53 15.86 -17.37 -11.32
N CYS A 54 15.68 -16.32 -12.14
CA CYS A 54 14.41 -15.98 -12.82
C CYS A 54 14.66 -15.33 -14.20
N VAL A 55 13.66 -15.27 -15.09
CA VAL A 55 13.76 -14.66 -16.43
C VAL A 55 12.67 -13.64 -16.68
N ARG A 56 13.03 -12.37 -16.81
CA ARG A 56 12.09 -11.25 -17.00
C ARG A 56 12.22 -10.64 -18.40
N ASP A 57 11.27 -9.78 -18.77
CA ASP A 57 11.40 -8.95 -19.97
C ASP A 57 12.63 -8.03 -19.86
N ALA A 58 13.37 -7.88 -20.97
CA ALA A 58 14.43 -6.90 -21.08
C ALA A 58 13.84 -5.52 -21.40
N SER A 59 14.62 -4.47 -21.16
CA SER A 59 14.28 -3.10 -21.60
C SER A 59 14.24 -2.97 -23.12
N THR A 60 14.93 -3.89 -23.83
CA THR A 60 14.87 -3.99 -25.29
C THR A 60 13.67 -4.85 -25.69
N LYS A 61 12.75 -4.29 -26.49
CA LYS A 61 11.54 -4.98 -26.93
C LYS A 61 11.91 -6.25 -27.72
N GLY A 62 11.47 -7.40 -27.22
CA GLY A 62 11.69 -8.71 -27.84
C GLY A 62 12.75 -9.59 -27.17
N ASP A 63 13.60 -9.01 -26.31
CA ASP A 63 14.64 -9.74 -25.57
C ASP A 63 14.21 -10.02 -24.11
N TYR A 64 14.92 -10.93 -23.45
CA TYR A 64 14.72 -11.25 -22.02
C TYR A 64 15.98 -11.02 -21.19
N THR A 65 15.85 -11.03 -19.86
CA THR A 65 16.97 -10.96 -18.92
C THR A 65 16.87 -12.08 -17.88
N LEU A 66 17.83 -13.00 -17.89
CA LEU A 66 18.05 -13.98 -16.83
C LEU A 66 18.75 -13.29 -15.65
N THR A 67 18.18 -13.39 -14.46
CA THR A 67 18.86 -13.00 -13.22
C THR A 67 19.18 -14.26 -12.43
N ILE A 68 20.44 -14.44 -12.03
CA ILE A 68 20.91 -15.59 -11.24
C ILE A 68 21.74 -15.13 -10.04
N ARG A 69 21.55 -15.77 -8.89
CA ARG A 69 22.39 -15.62 -7.71
C ARG A 69 23.69 -16.42 -7.90
N PHE A 70 24.82 -15.72 -7.97
CA PHE A 70 26.15 -16.33 -8.03
C PHE A 70 27.04 -15.76 -6.92
N GLY A 71 27.37 -16.58 -5.92
CA GLY A 71 27.95 -16.12 -4.66
C GLY A 71 27.01 -15.17 -3.92
N GLU A 72 27.53 -14.05 -3.42
CA GLU A 72 26.71 -13.03 -2.73
C GLU A 72 26.00 -12.03 -3.66
N ARG A 73 26.18 -12.15 -4.98
CA ARG A 73 25.72 -11.14 -5.96
C ARG A 73 24.68 -11.69 -6.93
N ASN A 74 23.81 -10.82 -7.40
CA ASN A 74 22.94 -11.10 -8.54
C ASN A 74 23.68 -10.77 -9.84
N LYS A 75 23.68 -11.72 -10.78
CA LYS A 75 24.21 -11.55 -12.14
C LYS A 75 23.02 -11.45 -13.08
N LEU A 76 23.03 -10.42 -13.93
CA LEU A 76 22.03 -10.22 -14.98
C LEU A 76 22.65 -10.60 -16.32
N ILE A 77 22.02 -11.51 -17.04
CA ILE A 77 22.46 -12.04 -18.32
C ILE A 77 21.35 -11.77 -19.32
N LYS A 78 21.66 -11.05 -20.40
CA LYS A 78 20.70 -10.75 -21.46
C LYS A 78 20.49 -12.01 -22.31
N ILE A 79 19.24 -12.30 -22.64
CA ILE A 79 18.83 -13.34 -23.58
C ILE A 79 18.37 -12.63 -24.85
N PHE A 80 19.14 -12.80 -25.92
CA PHE A 80 18.83 -12.24 -27.22
C PHE A 80 17.85 -13.14 -27.94
N VAL A 81 16.86 -12.56 -28.62
CA VAL A 81 15.89 -13.30 -29.43
C VAL A 81 15.84 -12.68 -30.83
N SER A 82 16.22 -13.45 -31.85
CA SER A 82 16.20 -13.00 -33.24
C SER A 82 15.96 -14.19 -34.19
N GLY A 83 15.15 -13.98 -35.23
CA GLY A 83 14.90 -15.00 -36.25
C GLY A 83 14.29 -16.31 -35.72
N GLY A 84 13.52 -16.25 -34.62
CA GLY A 84 12.93 -17.44 -33.99
C GLY A 84 13.92 -18.27 -33.15
N ARG A 85 15.13 -17.77 -32.92
CA ARG A 85 16.14 -18.41 -32.05
C ARG A 85 16.57 -17.50 -30.91
N CYS A 86 17.11 -18.08 -29.85
CA CYS A 86 17.58 -17.37 -28.67
C CYS A 86 18.91 -17.91 -28.10
N GLY A 87 19.61 -17.05 -27.37
CA GLY A 87 20.93 -17.31 -26.81
C GLY A 87 21.42 -16.20 -25.89
N PHE A 88 22.52 -16.43 -25.17
CA PHE A 88 23.15 -15.42 -24.31
C PHE A 88 24.14 -14.51 -25.05
N ALA A 89 24.52 -14.88 -26.27
CA ALA A 89 25.36 -14.08 -27.16
C ALA A 89 24.62 -13.86 -28.50
N PRO A 90 24.62 -12.64 -29.06
CA PRO A 90 23.97 -12.33 -30.34
C PRO A 90 24.44 -13.23 -31.50
N GLU A 91 25.70 -13.61 -31.48
CA GLU A 91 26.37 -14.47 -32.46
C GLU A 91 26.11 -15.96 -32.28
N GLU A 92 25.51 -16.40 -31.15
CA GLU A 92 25.30 -17.81 -30.81
C GLU A 92 23.87 -18.11 -30.32
N LEU A 93 22.88 -17.92 -31.20
CA LEU A 93 21.48 -18.23 -30.93
C LEU A 93 21.18 -19.73 -31.18
N LYS A 94 21.50 -20.57 -30.19
CA LYS A 94 21.48 -22.04 -30.31
C LYS A 94 20.13 -22.70 -30.00
N PHE A 95 19.17 -21.99 -29.41
CA PHE A 95 17.92 -22.57 -28.91
C PHE A 95 16.69 -21.99 -29.63
N ASP A 96 15.68 -22.81 -29.90
CA ASP A 96 14.45 -22.36 -30.58
C ASP A 96 13.50 -21.62 -29.63
N THR A 97 13.58 -21.88 -28.32
CA THR A 97 12.80 -21.15 -27.31
C THR A 97 13.61 -20.84 -26.06
N VAL A 98 13.22 -19.77 -25.36
CA VAL A 98 13.82 -19.41 -24.06
C VAL A 98 13.60 -20.51 -23.02
N VAL A 99 12.51 -21.27 -23.10
CA VAL A 99 12.27 -22.44 -22.23
C VAL A 99 13.37 -23.48 -22.43
N GLN A 100 13.67 -23.84 -23.69
CA GLN A 100 14.72 -24.82 -24.00
C GLN A 100 16.10 -24.34 -23.54
N LEU A 101 16.41 -23.05 -23.74
CA LEU A 101 17.64 -22.45 -23.25
C LEU A 101 17.77 -22.61 -21.73
N ILE A 102 16.71 -22.30 -20.99
CA ILE A 102 16.70 -22.41 -19.53
C ILE A 102 16.79 -23.88 -19.10
N ASP A 103 16.04 -24.78 -19.71
CA ASP A 103 16.06 -26.20 -19.37
C ASP A 103 17.41 -26.86 -19.68
N TYR A 104 18.11 -26.40 -20.71
CA TYR A 104 19.49 -26.81 -20.99
C TYR A 104 20.42 -26.39 -19.85
N TYR A 105 20.41 -25.13 -19.42
CA TYR A 105 21.29 -24.63 -18.36
C TYR A 105 20.85 -25.03 -16.94
N LYS A 106 19.70 -25.69 -16.77
CA LYS A 106 19.38 -26.42 -15.53
C LYS A 106 20.23 -27.67 -15.34
N ARG A 107 20.77 -28.23 -16.42
CA ARG A 107 21.55 -29.49 -16.43
C ARG A 107 22.98 -29.30 -16.90
N ASN A 108 23.31 -28.11 -17.38
CA ASN A 108 24.62 -27.76 -17.93
C ASN A 108 25.07 -26.42 -17.31
N SER A 109 26.35 -26.33 -16.97
CA SER A 109 26.89 -25.16 -16.29
C SER A 109 26.92 -23.94 -17.22
N LEU A 110 26.60 -22.76 -16.67
CA LEU A 110 26.77 -21.48 -17.35
C LEU A 110 28.23 -21.14 -17.67
N LYS A 111 29.19 -21.97 -17.21
CA LYS A 111 30.60 -21.93 -17.60
C LYS A 111 30.81 -21.97 -19.12
N GLU A 112 29.91 -22.66 -19.84
CA GLU A 112 29.91 -22.72 -21.31
C GLU A 112 29.73 -21.35 -21.96
N TYR A 113 28.91 -20.49 -21.34
CA TYR A 113 28.71 -19.11 -21.76
C TYR A 113 29.78 -18.18 -21.18
N ASN A 114 30.07 -18.30 -19.89
CA ASN A 114 31.05 -17.47 -19.19
C ASN A 114 31.84 -18.31 -18.21
N ARG A 115 33.14 -18.50 -18.47
CA ARG A 115 34.06 -19.33 -17.67
C ARG A 115 34.11 -18.98 -16.17
N GLN A 116 33.75 -17.76 -15.80
CA GLN A 116 33.70 -17.30 -14.40
C GLN A 116 32.39 -17.64 -13.68
N LEU A 117 31.40 -18.18 -14.41
CA LEU A 117 30.04 -18.45 -13.92
C LEU A 117 29.81 -19.97 -13.87
N GLU A 118 30.64 -20.65 -13.09
CA GLU A 118 30.57 -22.11 -12.91
C GLU A 118 29.41 -22.49 -11.99
N ILE A 119 28.19 -22.42 -12.54
CA ILE A 119 26.95 -22.71 -11.84
C ILE A 119 25.85 -23.10 -12.81
N GLU A 120 24.96 -23.98 -12.38
CA GLU A 120 23.76 -24.37 -13.09
C GLU A 120 22.54 -23.55 -12.61
N LEU A 121 21.46 -23.60 -13.37
CA LEU A 121 20.17 -23.04 -12.99
C LEU A 121 19.45 -23.99 -12.02
N LEU A 122 19.93 -24.01 -10.77
CA LEU A 122 19.52 -25.01 -9.76
C LEU A 122 18.13 -24.73 -9.17
N TYR A 123 17.91 -23.49 -8.73
CA TYR A 123 16.70 -23.12 -7.99
C TYR A 123 15.92 -22.10 -8.79
N PRO A 124 14.94 -22.49 -9.63
CA PRO A 124 14.04 -21.50 -10.18
C PRO A 124 13.44 -20.76 -8.98
N LEU A 125 13.49 -19.42 -9.00
CA LEU A 125 12.94 -18.59 -7.93
C LEU A 125 11.44 -18.86 -7.92
N ARG A 126 11.06 -19.85 -7.10
CA ARG A 126 9.69 -20.27 -6.93
C ARG A 126 8.97 -19.07 -6.36
N ARG A 127 7.78 -18.79 -6.91
CA ARG A 127 6.86 -17.86 -6.26
C ARG A 127 6.76 -18.28 -4.80
N PRO A 128 6.74 -17.34 -3.82
CA PRO A 128 6.48 -17.70 -2.43
C PRO A 128 5.28 -18.64 -2.41
N ASN A 129 5.48 -19.83 -1.81
CA ASN A 129 4.55 -20.96 -1.82
C ASN A 129 3.09 -20.48 -1.79
N ILE A 130 2.41 -20.59 -2.93
CA ILE A 130 0.96 -20.38 -3.03
C ILE A 130 0.21 -21.48 -2.27
N GLU A 131 0.85 -22.63 -2.03
CA GLU A 131 0.24 -23.79 -1.35
C GLU A 131 -0.06 -23.58 0.15
N LYS A 132 0.35 -22.46 0.76
CA LYS A 132 -0.06 -22.08 2.13
C LYS A 132 -0.09 -20.57 2.36
N THR A 133 -0.48 -19.78 1.36
CA THR A 133 -1.02 -18.45 1.71
C THR A 133 -2.47 -18.65 2.15
N MET A 134 -3.05 -17.74 2.92
CA MET A 134 -4.48 -17.75 3.33
C MET A 134 -5.47 -17.70 2.13
N TRP A 135 -4.97 -17.92 0.92
CA TRP A 135 -5.57 -17.82 -0.41
C TRP A 135 -5.81 -19.19 -1.06
N GLU A 136 -5.80 -20.27 -0.27
CA GLU A 136 -6.43 -21.53 -0.66
C GLU A 136 -7.64 -21.75 0.24
N ILE A 137 -8.83 -21.58 -0.36
CA ILE A 137 -9.93 -22.54 -0.39
C ILE A 137 -11.01 -21.93 -1.32
N ASP A 138 -11.26 -22.65 -2.43
CA ASP A 138 -12.52 -22.74 -3.19
C ASP A 138 -12.96 -21.65 -4.18
N GLY A 139 -12.30 -21.64 -5.34
CA GLY A 139 -12.97 -21.36 -6.62
C GLY A 139 -12.55 -20.04 -7.24
N VAL A 140 -12.13 -20.12 -8.50
CA VAL A 140 -11.83 -19.02 -9.44
C VAL A 140 -12.48 -17.69 -9.04
N HIS A 141 -11.72 -16.82 -8.37
CA HIS A 141 -12.14 -15.44 -8.15
C HIS A 141 -12.43 -14.83 -9.53
N SER A 142 -13.61 -14.24 -9.72
CA SER A 142 -13.86 -13.51 -10.94
C SER A 142 -12.93 -12.29 -11.02
N VAL A 143 -12.72 -11.78 -12.23
CA VAL A 143 -12.00 -10.51 -12.43
C VAL A 143 -12.61 -9.41 -11.56
N GLU A 144 -13.94 -9.37 -11.44
CA GLU A 144 -14.65 -8.37 -10.65
C GLU A 144 -14.37 -8.48 -9.14
N HIS A 145 -14.29 -9.70 -8.58
CA HIS A 145 -13.93 -9.90 -7.18
C HIS A 145 -12.50 -9.44 -6.89
N LEU A 146 -11.56 -9.75 -7.79
CA LEU A 146 -10.18 -9.32 -7.67
C LEU A 146 -10.03 -7.80 -7.84
N LEU A 147 -10.79 -7.17 -8.73
CA LEU A 147 -10.81 -5.71 -8.86
C LEU A 147 -11.41 -5.06 -7.62
N CYS A 148 -12.50 -5.59 -7.06
CA CYS A 148 -13.06 -5.14 -5.80
C CYS A 148 -12.03 -5.23 -4.66
N GLN A 149 -11.29 -6.33 -4.59
CA GLN A 149 -10.22 -6.52 -3.60
C GLN A 149 -9.05 -5.55 -3.81
N LEU A 150 -8.60 -5.39 -5.06
CA LEU A 150 -7.55 -4.44 -5.43
C LEU A 150 -7.91 -3.03 -4.95
N ARG A 151 -9.13 -2.58 -5.21
CA ARG A 151 -9.63 -1.27 -4.76
C ARG A 151 -9.48 -1.15 -3.24
N GLY A 152 -9.99 -2.11 -2.48
CA GLY A 152 -9.92 -2.11 -1.01
C GLY A 152 -8.50 -2.15 -0.43
N LEU A 153 -7.61 -2.95 -1.02
CA LEU A 153 -6.20 -3.03 -0.63
C LEU A 153 -5.45 -1.75 -0.95
N HIS A 154 -5.69 -1.17 -2.13
CA HIS A 154 -5.05 0.09 -2.54
C HIS A 154 -5.50 1.24 -1.66
N ALA A 155 -6.80 1.39 -1.36
CA ALA A 155 -7.31 2.39 -0.42
C ALA A 155 -6.68 2.27 0.96
N ALA A 156 -6.62 1.05 1.53
CA ALA A 156 -5.98 0.81 2.82
C ALA A 156 -4.49 1.16 2.81
N ARG A 157 -3.77 0.80 1.74
CA ARG A 157 -2.35 1.15 1.58
C ARG A 157 -2.15 2.66 1.49
N THR A 158 -2.98 3.36 0.72
CA THR A 158 -2.91 4.83 0.58
C THR A 158 -3.13 5.52 1.92
N ARG A 159 -4.10 5.06 2.73
CA ARG A 159 -4.29 5.58 4.10
C ARG A 159 -3.05 5.40 4.95
N ILE A 160 -2.46 4.20 4.99
CA ILE A 160 -1.24 3.96 5.80
C ILE A 160 -0.12 4.89 5.37
N LEU A 161 0.14 5.04 4.06
CA LEU A 161 1.18 5.93 3.56
C LEU A 161 0.92 7.39 3.98
N ARG A 162 -0.33 7.85 3.90
CA ARG A 162 -0.71 9.20 4.34
C ARG A 162 -0.43 9.42 5.83
N PHE A 163 -0.79 8.46 6.69
CA PHE A 163 -0.50 8.54 8.12
C PHE A 163 1.00 8.47 8.42
N ASP A 164 1.75 7.64 7.69
CA ASP A 164 3.20 7.52 7.80
C ASP A 164 3.91 8.83 7.44
N ASP A 165 3.48 9.47 6.34
CA ASP A 165 3.96 10.79 5.91
C ASP A 165 3.63 11.87 6.96
N GLN A 166 2.42 11.84 7.55
CA GLN A 166 2.02 12.77 8.61
C GLN A 166 2.88 12.63 9.86
N ILE A 167 3.12 11.40 10.33
CA ILE A 167 3.97 11.12 11.48
C ILE A 167 5.41 11.55 11.19
N SER A 168 5.90 11.30 9.98
CA SER A 168 7.25 11.71 9.58
C SER A 168 7.42 13.23 9.61
N ALA A 169 6.45 13.98 9.06
CA ALA A 169 6.47 15.44 9.10
C ALA A 169 6.38 16.00 10.54
N GLU A 170 5.59 15.36 11.40
CA GLU A 170 5.50 15.71 12.82
C GLU A 170 6.83 15.45 13.55
N LEU A 171 7.46 14.30 13.32
CA LEU A 171 8.77 13.96 13.91
C LEU A 171 9.85 14.96 13.52
N ASP A 172 9.89 15.40 12.27
CA ASP A 172 10.83 16.42 11.81
C ASP A 172 10.61 17.75 12.53
N SER A 173 9.34 18.18 12.65
CA SER A 173 8.98 19.40 13.39
C SER A 173 9.37 19.33 14.88
N LEU A 174 9.08 18.20 15.54
CA LEU A 174 9.41 17.99 16.95
C LEU A 174 10.93 17.95 17.18
N ARG A 175 11.71 17.35 16.27
CA ARG A 175 13.17 17.32 16.35
C ARG A 175 13.78 18.71 16.21
N GLU A 176 13.24 19.54 15.31
CA GLU A 176 13.65 20.95 15.19
C GLU A 176 13.31 21.75 16.45
N GLU A 177 12.12 21.56 17.01
CA GLU A 177 11.74 22.21 18.27
C GLU A 177 12.64 21.77 19.43
N LEU A 178 12.88 20.46 19.58
CA LEU A 178 13.77 19.91 20.59
C LEU A 178 15.16 20.53 20.51
N GLN A 179 15.70 20.68 19.30
CA GLN A 179 17.01 21.29 19.09
C GLN A 179 17.02 22.77 19.52
N ARG A 180 15.98 23.54 19.17
CA ARG A 180 15.84 24.95 19.62
C ARG A 180 15.76 25.05 21.15
N LYS A 181 14.98 24.18 21.80
CA LYS A 181 14.85 24.13 23.27
C LYS A 181 16.17 23.77 23.95
N ARG A 182 16.90 22.79 23.41
CA ARG A 182 18.24 22.42 23.91
C ARG A 182 19.25 23.57 23.78
N GLN A 183 19.22 24.32 22.69
CA GLN A 183 20.06 25.50 22.51
C GLN A 183 19.71 26.60 23.53
N ALA A 184 18.42 26.88 23.72
CA ALA A 184 17.95 27.83 24.72
C ALA A 184 18.36 27.43 26.14
N ARG A 185 18.22 26.14 26.48
CA ARG A 185 18.70 25.59 27.75
C ARG A 185 20.20 25.81 27.93
N ALA A 186 21.00 25.53 26.89
CA ALA A 186 22.45 25.73 26.95
C ALA A 186 22.81 27.21 27.17
N ALA A 187 22.09 28.14 26.55
CA ALA A 187 22.24 29.57 26.78
C ALA A 187 21.90 29.96 28.23
N PHE A 188 20.82 29.42 28.80
CA PHE A 188 20.51 29.62 30.22
C PHE A 188 21.56 29.03 31.15
N SER A 189 22.12 27.85 30.84
CA SER A 189 23.23 27.27 31.61
C SER A 189 24.50 28.11 31.56
N ALA A 190 24.83 28.68 30.41
CA ALA A 190 25.94 29.61 30.29
C ALA A 190 25.67 30.90 31.09
N ALA A 191 24.46 31.47 31.00
CA ALA A 191 24.06 32.64 31.77
C ALA A 191 24.14 32.37 33.28
N HIS A 192 23.58 31.25 33.74
CA HIS A 192 23.63 30.83 35.14
C HIS A 192 25.09 30.75 35.63
N ALA A 193 25.99 30.10 34.88
CA ALA A 193 27.41 30.02 35.23
C ALA A 193 28.08 31.40 35.33
N LEU A 194 27.77 32.32 34.41
CA LEU A 194 28.26 33.70 34.47
C LEU A 194 27.79 34.43 35.73
N PHE A 195 26.51 34.30 36.10
CA PHE A 195 25.95 34.92 37.31
C PHE A 195 26.51 34.31 38.59
N VAL A 196 26.74 32.99 38.64
CA VAL A 196 27.42 32.33 39.76
C VAL A 196 28.84 32.88 39.93
N ASN A 197 29.63 32.94 38.86
CA ASN A 197 30.99 33.50 38.90
C ASN A 197 31.00 34.97 39.33
N GLN A 198 30.04 35.76 38.86
CA GLN A 198 29.87 37.16 39.28
C GLN A 198 29.56 37.26 40.78
N MET A 199 28.72 36.37 41.32
CA MET A 199 28.40 36.31 42.75
C MET A 199 29.63 36.02 43.60
N GLU A 200 30.47 35.07 43.17
CA GLU A 200 31.72 34.75 43.87
C GLU A 200 32.67 35.95 43.92
N LEU A 201 32.82 36.68 42.81
CA LEU A 201 33.64 37.89 42.75
C LEU A 201 33.12 39.01 43.66
N ILE A 202 31.81 39.27 43.64
CA ILE A 202 31.20 40.28 44.51
C ILE A 202 31.41 39.92 45.99
N THR A 203 31.25 38.64 46.33
CA THR A 203 31.41 38.15 47.70
C THR A 203 32.85 38.31 48.18
N LYS A 204 33.85 37.97 47.35
CA LYS A 204 35.27 38.20 47.67
C LYS A 204 35.60 39.68 47.83
N ASN A 205 35.09 40.54 46.93
CA ASN A 205 35.36 41.97 46.99
C ASN A 205 34.73 42.66 48.21
N LYS A 206 33.63 42.11 48.74
CA LYS A 206 32.99 42.59 49.98
C LYS A 206 33.97 42.60 51.16
N GLU A 207 34.88 41.63 51.22
CA GLU A 207 35.88 41.50 52.30
C GLU A 207 36.91 42.65 52.29
N LEU A 208 37.03 43.38 51.18
CA LEU A 208 37.97 44.50 51.02
C LEU A 208 37.36 45.86 51.40
N LEU A 209 36.03 45.94 51.59
CA LEU A 209 35.32 47.18 51.91
C LEU A 209 35.36 47.46 53.42
N LYS A 210 35.60 48.73 53.79
CA LYS A 210 35.65 49.19 55.19
C LYS A 210 34.51 50.14 55.57
N SER A 211 33.84 50.74 54.59
CA SER A 211 32.74 51.69 54.77
C SER A 211 31.41 50.95 54.92
N GLU A 212 30.66 51.23 55.98
CA GLU A 212 29.33 50.63 56.21
C GLU A 212 28.33 50.97 55.10
N ALA A 213 28.39 52.19 54.54
CA ALA A 213 27.53 52.61 53.45
C ALA A 213 27.79 51.81 52.16
N ASP A 214 29.07 51.55 51.84
CA ASP A 214 29.45 50.78 50.65
C ASP A 214 29.07 49.30 50.81
N ILE A 215 29.21 48.76 52.02
CA ILE A 215 28.78 47.39 52.35
C ILE A 215 27.25 47.26 52.20
N ALA A 216 26.48 48.24 52.67
CA ALA A 216 25.02 48.24 52.54
C ALA A 216 24.57 48.27 51.08
N HIS A 217 25.17 49.13 50.25
CA HIS A 217 24.88 49.20 48.82
C HIS A 217 25.25 47.89 48.09
N LEU A 218 26.38 47.28 48.45
CA LEU A 218 26.80 45.98 47.88
C LEU A 218 25.82 44.86 48.26
N ASN A 219 25.30 44.85 49.48
CA ASN A 219 24.31 43.85 49.91
C ASN A 219 23.01 43.92 49.09
N ILE A 220 22.53 45.12 48.77
CA ILE A 220 21.35 45.29 47.89
C ILE A 220 21.63 44.71 46.50
N ASN A 221 22.84 44.92 45.96
CA ASN A 221 23.25 44.34 44.68
C ASN A 221 23.30 42.80 44.74
N ILE A 222 23.90 42.23 45.79
CA ILE A 222 23.93 40.77 46.01
C ILE A 222 22.51 40.20 45.99
N GLU A 223 21.57 40.82 46.70
CA GLU A 223 20.17 40.40 46.73
C GLU A 223 19.50 40.45 45.34
N LEU A 224 19.79 41.48 44.54
CA LEU A 224 19.28 41.60 43.17
C LEU A 224 19.85 40.49 42.27
N GLN A 225 21.14 40.20 42.39
CA GLN A 225 21.80 39.13 41.63
C GLN A 225 21.24 37.76 42.03
N GLN A 226 20.97 37.54 43.32
CA GLN A 226 20.39 36.27 43.82
C GLN A 226 19.00 36.04 43.23
N ARG A 227 18.12 37.05 43.26
CA ARG A 227 16.79 36.97 42.63
C ARG A 227 16.88 36.67 41.13
N ARG A 228 17.87 37.24 40.44
CA ARG A 228 18.09 36.97 39.02
C ARG A 228 18.56 35.54 38.76
N LEU A 229 19.41 35.01 39.63
CA LEU A 229 19.92 33.64 39.55
C LEU A 229 18.80 32.62 39.80
N GLU A 230 17.92 32.87 40.77
CA GLU A 230 16.70 32.09 41.01
C GLU A 230 15.77 32.11 39.79
N SER A 231 15.57 33.27 39.17
CA SER A 231 14.77 33.38 37.95
C SER A 231 15.35 32.57 36.78
N ILE A 232 16.67 32.61 36.58
CA ILE A 232 17.33 31.81 35.52
C ILE A 232 17.17 30.32 35.80
N ARG A 233 17.34 29.91 37.07
CA ARG A 233 17.18 28.51 37.48
C ARG A 233 15.75 28.02 37.21
N SER A 234 14.74 28.80 37.57
CA SER A 234 13.34 28.48 37.28
C SER A 234 13.10 28.31 35.76
N GLN A 235 13.68 29.20 34.93
CA GLN A 235 13.59 29.07 33.47
C GLN A 235 14.30 27.82 32.93
N GLN A 236 15.42 27.40 33.54
CA GLN A 236 16.09 26.15 33.19
C GLN A 236 15.25 24.92 33.54
N GLU A 237 14.63 24.90 34.71
CA GLU A 237 13.72 23.83 35.14
C GLU A 237 12.54 23.70 34.18
N GLN A 238 11.89 24.82 33.85
CA GLN A 238 10.80 24.84 32.85
C GLN A 238 11.26 24.36 31.47
N MET A 239 12.47 24.74 31.02
CA MET A 239 13.02 24.29 29.75
C MET A 239 13.29 22.78 29.75
N ASN A 240 13.76 22.22 30.88
CA ASN A 240 13.97 20.78 31.03
C ASN A 240 12.66 20.00 30.96
N GLU A 241 11.59 20.50 31.60
CA GLU A 241 10.26 19.89 31.52
C GLU A 241 9.73 19.89 30.08
N GLN A 242 9.87 21.00 29.37
CA GLN A 242 9.47 21.09 27.95
C GLN A 242 10.29 20.14 27.06
N ILE A 243 11.61 20.04 27.28
CA ILE A 243 12.47 19.09 26.58
C ILE A 243 11.99 17.65 26.83
N ALA A 244 11.74 17.29 28.08
CA ALA A 244 11.27 15.95 28.45
C ALA A 244 9.91 15.62 27.82
N ALA A 245 9.00 16.59 27.77
CA ALA A 245 7.69 16.43 27.11
C ALA A 245 7.84 16.20 25.60
N ILE A 246 8.69 16.98 24.91
CA ILE A 246 8.95 16.79 23.47
C ILE A 246 9.63 15.45 23.21
N GLU A 247 10.60 15.04 24.03
CA GLU A 247 11.27 13.73 23.91
C GLU A 247 10.28 12.56 24.10
N ALA A 248 9.33 12.69 25.03
CA ALA A 248 8.27 11.70 25.22
C ALA A 248 7.35 11.62 23.98
N HIS A 249 6.97 12.76 23.41
CA HIS A 249 6.13 12.80 22.20
C HIS A 249 6.84 12.22 20.98
N ILE A 250 8.12 12.54 20.77
CA ILE A 250 8.94 11.92 19.71
C ILE A 250 8.93 10.39 19.86
N LYS A 251 9.11 9.89 21.08
CA LYS A 251 9.10 8.44 21.33
C LYS A 251 7.75 7.78 21.00
N GLU A 252 6.64 8.45 21.32
CA GLU A 252 5.29 7.98 21.00
C GLU A 252 5.03 7.98 19.48
N SER A 253 5.43 9.04 18.77
CA SER A 253 5.32 9.14 17.31
C SER A 253 6.21 8.09 16.61
N GLU A 254 7.44 7.85 17.09
CA GLU A 254 8.33 6.80 16.57
C GLU A 254 7.76 5.40 16.79
N GLN A 255 7.13 5.16 17.94
CA GLN A 255 6.42 3.91 18.19
C GLN A 255 5.27 3.74 17.19
N SER A 256 4.43 4.76 17.02
CA SER A 256 3.30 4.75 16.08
C SER A 256 3.76 4.45 14.65
N HIS A 257 4.85 5.09 14.20
CA HIS A 257 5.47 4.82 12.90
C HIS A 257 5.95 3.36 12.77
N SER A 258 6.59 2.82 13.82
CA SER A 258 7.07 1.43 13.82
C SER A 258 5.94 0.42 13.69
N GLU A 259 4.75 0.71 14.23
CA GLU A 259 3.56 -0.14 14.14
C GLU A 259 2.92 -0.16 12.74
N LEU A 260 3.15 0.88 11.93
CA LEU A 260 2.66 0.95 10.54
C LEU A 260 3.50 0.10 9.58
N THR A 261 4.80 0.00 9.81
CA THR A 261 5.75 -0.76 8.96
C THR A 261 5.28 -2.19 8.63
N PRO A 262 4.92 -3.06 9.61
CA PRO A 262 4.47 -4.41 9.32
C PRO A 262 3.12 -4.44 8.58
N LYS A 263 2.21 -3.51 8.88
CA LYS A 263 0.91 -3.39 8.19
C LYS A 263 1.11 -3.05 6.72
N LEU A 264 2.02 -2.11 6.42
CA LEU A 264 2.38 -1.73 5.06
C LEU A 264 3.02 -2.88 4.29
N SER A 265 3.93 -3.64 4.90
CA SER A 265 4.57 -4.81 4.29
C SER A 265 3.55 -5.90 3.93
N LYS A 266 2.62 -6.18 4.85
CA LYS A 266 1.52 -7.13 4.62
C LYS A 266 0.64 -6.70 3.45
N LEU A 267 0.16 -5.45 3.45
CA LEU A 267 -0.66 -4.91 2.36
C LEU A 267 0.08 -4.90 1.03
N HIS A 268 1.38 -4.59 1.02
CA HIS A 268 2.19 -4.67 -0.19
C HIS A 268 2.21 -6.09 -0.76
N THR A 269 2.35 -7.09 0.11
CA THR A 269 2.36 -8.51 -0.29
C THR A 269 1.00 -8.93 -0.86
N GLU A 270 -0.09 -8.61 -0.17
CA GLU A 270 -1.46 -8.93 -0.61
C GLU A 270 -1.83 -8.22 -1.92
N LEU A 271 -1.46 -6.95 -2.08
CA LEU A 271 -1.69 -6.17 -3.30
C LEU A 271 -0.94 -6.78 -4.49
N ASN A 272 0.34 -7.14 -4.30
CA ASN A 272 1.13 -7.78 -5.34
C ASN A 272 0.54 -9.15 -5.75
N GLN A 273 0.02 -9.91 -4.79
CA GLN A 273 -0.66 -11.18 -5.07
C GLN A 273 -1.94 -10.96 -5.88
N CYS A 274 -2.73 -9.95 -5.53
CA CYS A 274 -3.95 -9.58 -6.25
C CYS A 274 -3.65 -9.12 -7.68
N GLU A 275 -2.71 -8.20 -7.87
CA GLU A 275 -2.25 -7.73 -9.19
C GLU A 275 -1.72 -8.89 -10.05
N PHE A 276 -0.99 -9.80 -9.42
CA PHE A 276 -0.46 -10.97 -10.08
C PHE A 276 -1.59 -11.90 -10.58
N ARG A 277 -2.63 -12.14 -9.77
CA ARG A 277 -3.81 -12.91 -10.20
C ARG A 277 -4.57 -12.24 -11.34
N LEU A 278 -4.77 -10.93 -11.28
CA LEU A 278 -5.38 -10.15 -12.37
C LEU A 278 -4.60 -10.31 -13.68
N CYS A 279 -3.26 -10.26 -13.61
CA CYS A 279 -2.38 -10.50 -14.75
C CYS A 279 -2.55 -11.92 -15.33
N GLN A 280 -2.66 -12.96 -14.48
CA GLN A 280 -2.92 -14.33 -14.93
C GLN A 280 -4.27 -14.50 -15.65
N MET A 281 -5.24 -13.66 -15.33
CA MET A 281 -6.56 -13.63 -15.98
C MET A 281 -6.59 -12.74 -17.23
N ASN A 282 -5.43 -12.32 -17.74
CA ASN A 282 -5.27 -11.45 -18.90
C ASN A 282 -5.95 -10.08 -18.75
N VAL A 283 -6.10 -9.57 -17.52
CA VAL A 283 -6.59 -8.21 -17.30
C VAL A 283 -5.50 -7.22 -17.74
N PRO A 284 -5.79 -6.28 -18.67
CA PRO A 284 -4.81 -5.30 -19.11
C PRO A 284 -4.29 -4.44 -17.96
N GLN A 285 -2.99 -4.17 -17.94
CA GLN A 285 -2.37 -3.30 -16.92
C GLN A 285 -2.99 -1.89 -16.90
N ALA A 286 -3.41 -1.37 -18.07
CA ALA A 286 -4.12 -0.09 -18.15
C ALA A 286 -5.44 -0.10 -17.36
N THR A 287 -6.14 -1.23 -17.30
CA THR A 287 -7.35 -1.39 -16.49
C THR A 287 -6.99 -1.32 -15.01
N VAL A 288 -5.99 -2.08 -14.57
CA VAL A 288 -5.53 -2.09 -13.17
C VAL A 288 -5.11 -0.68 -12.72
N GLU A 289 -4.37 0.05 -13.55
CA GLU A 289 -3.91 1.39 -13.21
C GLU A 289 -5.06 2.41 -13.16
N ARG A 290 -6.04 2.31 -14.08
CA ARG A 290 -7.26 3.13 -14.04
C ARG A 290 -8.01 2.95 -12.73
N GLU A 291 -8.19 1.70 -12.28
CA GLU A 291 -8.87 1.39 -11.02
C GLU A 291 -8.10 1.95 -9.81
N ARG A 292 -6.77 1.88 -9.81
CA ARG A 292 -5.94 2.47 -8.74
C ARG A 292 -6.04 3.98 -8.71
N GLN A 293 -6.01 4.62 -9.87
CA GLN A 293 -6.11 6.06 -9.99
C GLN A 293 -7.46 6.57 -9.46
N GLU A 294 -8.56 5.91 -9.84
CA GLU A 294 -9.89 6.24 -9.35
C GLU A 294 -9.97 6.12 -7.82
N VAL A 295 -9.47 5.02 -7.26
CA VAL A 295 -9.47 4.83 -5.80
C VAL A 295 -8.58 5.84 -5.08
N SER A 296 -7.46 6.24 -5.66
CA SER A 296 -6.63 7.32 -5.08
C SER A 296 -7.45 8.61 -4.93
N PHE A 297 -8.15 9.03 -5.97
CA PHE A 297 -9.01 10.21 -5.90
C PHE A 297 -10.13 10.08 -4.87
N LEU A 298 -10.79 8.92 -4.81
CA LEU A 298 -11.84 8.66 -3.80
C LEU A 298 -11.28 8.69 -2.37
N THR A 299 -10.05 8.20 -2.18
CA THR A 299 -9.38 8.21 -0.87
C THR A 299 -8.90 9.61 -0.49
N ASP A 300 -8.60 10.48 -1.47
CA ASP A 300 -8.22 11.88 -1.23
C ASP A 300 -9.41 12.75 -0.83
N ALA A 301 -10.61 12.45 -1.34
CA ALA A 301 -11.85 13.09 -0.91
C ALA A 301 -12.41 12.56 0.43
N GLU A 302 -11.80 11.51 0.99
CA GLU A 302 -12.23 10.89 2.23
C GLU A 302 -12.03 11.81 3.46
N PRO A 303 -13.03 11.96 4.34
CA PRO A 303 -12.85 12.71 5.59
C PRO A 303 -11.85 12.04 6.54
N GLU A 304 -10.98 12.85 7.15
CA GLU A 304 -9.97 12.41 8.12
C GLU A 304 -10.52 11.55 9.29
N PRO A 305 -11.70 11.85 9.90
CA PRO A 305 -12.27 10.99 10.93
C PRO A 305 -12.59 9.57 10.44
N LEU A 306 -13.04 9.44 9.18
CA LEU A 306 -13.32 8.14 8.58
C LEU A 306 -12.01 7.37 8.35
N SER A 307 -10.96 8.04 7.87
CA SER A 307 -9.64 7.42 7.68
C SER A 307 -9.08 6.85 8.97
N ARG A 308 -9.20 7.59 10.08
CA ARG A 308 -8.79 7.11 11.41
C ARG A 308 -9.58 5.89 11.84
N ILE A 309 -10.90 5.86 11.63
CA ILE A 309 -11.72 4.70 11.96
C ILE A 309 -11.34 3.47 11.12
N LEU A 310 -11.23 3.64 9.79
CA LEU A 310 -10.91 2.54 8.87
C LEU A 310 -9.51 1.97 9.08
N MET A 311 -8.57 2.74 9.63
CA MET A 311 -7.24 2.28 10.04
C MET A 311 -7.27 1.28 11.22
N HIS A 312 -8.29 1.37 12.08
CA HIS A 312 -8.46 0.49 13.24
C HIS A 312 -9.37 -0.71 12.95
N PHE A 313 -10.28 -0.57 11.99
CA PHE A 313 -11.21 -1.64 11.63
C PHE A 313 -10.56 -2.68 10.72
N HIS A 314 -10.80 -3.95 11.03
CA HIS A 314 -10.20 -5.06 10.30
C HIS A 314 -11.28 -5.87 9.60
N LEU A 315 -11.26 -5.89 8.26
CA LEU A 315 -12.12 -6.79 7.50
C LEU A 315 -11.38 -8.09 7.23
N ARG A 316 -11.96 -9.22 7.68
CA ARG A 316 -11.38 -10.55 7.49
C ARG A 316 -11.89 -11.27 6.24
N TRP A 317 -12.97 -10.75 5.65
CA TRP A 317 -13.62 -11.37 4.49
C TRP A 317 -13.12 -10.78 3.18
N GLN A 318 -12.92 -11.65 2.21
CA GLN A 318 -12.62 -11.28 0.83
C GLN A 318 -13.94 -11.03 0.06
N PRO A 319 -13.92 -10.25 -1.03
CA PRO A 319 -15.12 -9.89 -1.80
C PRO A 319 -15.96 -11.07 -2.28
N ASP A 320 -15.34 -12.18 -2.70
CA ASP A 320 -16.03 -13.41 -3.11
C ASP A 320 -16.98 -13.97 -2.03
N ARG A 321 -16.74 -13.64 -0.75
CA ARG A 321 -17.58 -14.09 0.36
C ARG A 321 -18.88 -13.32 0.49
N PHE A 322 -18.87 -12.03 0.14
CA PHE A 322 -20.03 -11.15 0.34
C PHE A 322 -20.61 -10.59 -0.94
N LEU A 323 -19.87 -10.58 -2.06
CA LEU A 323 -20.29 -9.99 -3.32
C LEU A 323 -20.66 -11.07 -4.32
N SER A 324 -21.89 -11.01 -4.84
CA SER A 324 -22.33 -11.84 -5.95
C SER A 324 -22.59 -10.99 -7.18
N VAL A 325 -21.79 -11.22 -8.23
CA VAL A 325 -21.81 -10.41 -9.47
C VAL A 325 -23.07 -10.65 -10.31
N ASP A 326 -23.67 -11.85 -10.24
CA ASP A 326 -24.80 -12.25 -11.10
C ASP A 326 -26.08 -12.59 -10.30
N CYS A 327 -26.22 -12.04 -9.09
CA CYS A 327 -27.34 -12.36 -8.20
C CYS A 327 -28.50 -11.38 -8.32
N SER A 328 -29.71 -11.90 -8.56
CA SER A 328 -30.95 -11.12 -8.50
C SER A 328 -31.40 -10.84 -7.07
N LYS A 329 -32.36 -9.93 -6.91
CA LYS A 329 -33.02 -9.68 -5.62
C LYS A 329 -33.63 -10.95 -5.03
N GLU A 330 -34.35 -11.72 -5.86
CA GLU A 330 -35.04 -12.95 -5.45
C GLU A 330 -34.04 -14.02 -5.02
N ASN A 331 -32.96 -14.19 -5.78
CA ASN A 331 -31.91 -15.17 -5.44
C ASN A 331 -31.16 -14.76 -4.16
N GLY A 332 -30.83 -13.48 -3.99
CA GLY A 332 -30.22 -12.98 -2.76
C GLY A 332 -31.07 -13.24 -1.52
N MET A 333 -32.38 -12.99 -1.62
CA MET A 333 -33.32 -13.28 -0.52
C MET A 333 -33.42 -14.78 -0.22
N LYS A 334 -33.43 -15.64 -1.26
CA LYS A 334 -33.43 -17.10 -1.07
C LYS A 334 -32.16 -17.58 -0.36
N ILE A 335 -30.99 -17.07 -0.75
CA ILE A 335 -29.70 -17.41 -0.13
C ILE A 335 -29.71 -17.02 1.36
N VAL A 336 -30.07 -15.76 1.66
CA VAL A 336 -30.12 -15.29 3.06
C VAL A 336 -31.15 -16.09 3.86
N ARG A 337 -32.33 -16.38 3.30
CA ARG A 337 -33.36 -17.19 3.97
C ARG A 337 -32.84 -18.59 4.31
N ALA A 338 -32.25 -19.29 3.34
CA ALA A 338 -31.71 -20.62 3.57
C ALA A 338 -30.63 -20.63 4.66
N LEU A 339 -29.77 -19.59 4.71
CA LEU A 339 -28.76 -19.45 5.75
C LEU A 339 -29.37 -19.13 7.13
N MET A 340 -30.44 -18.33 7.19
CA MET A 340 -31.18 -18.08 8.44
C MET A 340 -31.80 -19.39 8.96
N ASP A 341 -32.41 -20.19 8.08
CA ASP A 341 -33.03 -21.47 8.44
C ASP A 341 -32.00 -22.48 8.95
N CYS A 342 -30.78 -22.47 8.40
CA CYS A 342 -29.65 -23.27 8.88
C CYS A 342 -29.02 -22.76 10.18
N ASN A 343 -29.26 -21.49 10.56
CA ASN A 343 -28.64 -20.83 11.72
C ASN A 343 -29.69 -20.10 12.59
N PRO A 344 -30.71 -20.78 13.12
CA PRO A 344 -31.85 -20.14 13.78
C PRO A 344 -31.46 -19.33 15.03
N ASN A 345 -30.34 -19.69 15.68
CA ASN A 345 -29.84 -19.00 16.89
C ASN A 345 -28.84 -17.87 16.58
N ASN A 346 -28.48 -17.66 15.31
CA ASN A 346 -27.53 -16.64 14.87
C ASN A 346 -27.89 -16.16 13.46
N SER A 347 -29.15 -15.75 13.30
CA SER A 347 -29.74 -15.41 12.01
C SER A 347 -29.59 -13.94 11.63
N ASP A 348 -29.17 -13.07 12.56
CA ASP A 348 -29.05 -11.63 12.28
C ASP A 348 -27.71 -11.29 11.65
N GLY A 349 -27.72 -10.37 10.69
CA GLY A 349 -26.52 -9.88 10.04
C GLY A 349 -25.93 -10.86 9.02
N ILE A 350 -26.69 -11.87 8.59
CA ILE A 350 -26.36 -12.69 7.41
C ILE A 350 -26.66 -11.86 6.16
N PHE A 351 -25.68 -11.70 5.27
CA PHE A 351 -25.78 -10.75 4.17
C PHE A 351 -25.11 -11.16 2.87
N VAL A 352 -25.61 -10.58 1.78
CA VAL A 352 -25.01 -10.60 0.44
C VAL A 352 -25.18 -9.25 -0.23
N ILE A 353 -24.14 -8.79 -0.92
CA ILE A 353 -24.14 -7.62 -1.79
C ILE A 353 -24.21 -8.11 -3.24
N ARG A 354 -25.00 -7.41 -4.04
CA ARG A 354 -25.26 -7.75 -5.45
C ARG A 354 -25.50 -6.47 -6.26
N PRO A 355 -25.43 -6.52 -7.60
CA PRO A 355 -25.90 -5.41 -8.42
C PRO A 355 -27.36 -5.04 -8.13
N SER A 356 -27.67 -3.75 -8.22
CA SER A 356 -29.02 -3.25 -8.03
C SER A 356 -29.87 -3.57 -9.27
N SER A 357 -30.99 -4.26 -9.06
CA SER A 357 -31.96 -4.57 -10.11
C SER A 357 -32.78 -3.34 -10.54
N SER A 358 -32.81 -2.30 -9.71
CA SER A 358 -33.60 -1.09 -9.94
C SER A 358 -32.79 0.10 -10.45
N GLN A 359 -31.48 0.13 -10.22
CA GLN A 359 -30.61 1.24 -10.62
C GLN A 359 -29.27 0.73 -11.15
N ALA A 360 -29.02 0.90 -12.45
CA ALA A 360 -27.80 0.44 -13.09
C ALA A 360 -26.56 1.17 -12.51
N GLY A 361 -25.47 0.43 -12.28
CA GLY A 361 -24.22 0.97 -11.70
C GLY A 361 -24.22 1.08 -10.17
N HIS A 362 -25.34 0.79 -9.51
CA HIS A 362 -25.46 0.75 -8.05
C HIS A 362 -25.50 -0.69 -7.53
N TYR A 363 -25.33 -0.86 -6.23
CA TYR A 363 -25.41 -2.16 -5.55
C TYR A 363 -26.62 -2.23 -4.63
N ALA A 364 -26.95 -3.43 -4.16
CA ALA A 364 -27.95 -3.65 -3.14
C ALA A 364 -27.43 -4.65 -2.10
N LEU A 365 -27.56 -4.28 -0.83
CA LEU A 365 -27.34 -5.14 0.33
C LEU A 365 -28.63 -5.92 0.61
N THR A 366 -28.56 -7.25 0.58
CA THR A 366 -29.62 -8.12 1.10
C THR A 366 -29.16 -8.65 2.45
N ILE A 367 -29.90 -8.35 3.52
CA ILE A 367 -29.46 -8.64 4.89
C ILE A 367 -30.62 -9.10 5.77
N SER A 368 -30.32 -9.99 6.71
CA SER A 368 -31.23 -10.47 7.74
C SER A 368 -31.14 -9.64 9.03
N ASN A 369 -32.29 -9.32 9.62
CA ASN A 369 -32.40 -8.76 10.97
C ASN A 369 -33.78 -9.08 11.55
N ASP A 370 -33.87 -9.50 12.81
CA ASP A 370 -35.13 -9.76 13.53
C ASP A 370 -36.10 -10.66 12.72
N ASN A 371 -35.59 -11.80 12.23
CA ASN A 371 -36.33 -12.76 11.39
C ASN A 371 -36.91 -12.19 10.07
N ARG A 372 -36.45 -11.02 9.64
CA ARG A 372 -36.84 -10.38 8.38
C ARG A 372 -35.64 -10.21 7.47
N ILE A 373 -35.90 -10.15 6.17
CA ILE A 373 -34.87 -9.89 5.15
C ILE A 373 -35.14 -8.52 4.54
N TYR A 374 -34.13 -7.66 4.59
CA TYR A 374 -34.14 -6.31 4.06
C TYR A 374 -33.30 -6.24 2.79
N ASN A 375 -33.67 -5.30 1.91
CA ASN A 375 -32.91 -4.97 0.71
C ASN A 375 -32.64 -3.47 0.72
N CYS A 376 -31.37 -3.08 0.79
CA CYS A 376 -30.95 -1.70 0.94
C CYS A 376 -30.10 -1.30 -0.27
N LEU A 377 -30.44 -0.18 -0.89
CA LEU A 377 -29.67 0.37 -2.01
C LEU A 377 -28.34 0.92 -1.49
N ILE A 378 -27.25 0.52 -2.12
CA ILE A 378 -25.92 1.09 -1.95
C ILE A 378 -25.64 1.92 -3.21
N GLU A 379 -25.63 3.23 -3.06
CA GLU A 379 -25.28 4.14 -4.12
C GLU A 379 -23.77 4.10 -4.38
N HIS A 380 -23.36 4.13 -5.64
CA HIS A 380 -22.00 4.41 -6.06
C HIS A 380 -22.00 5.74 -6.82
N ARG A 381 -21.16 6.69 -6.40
CA ARG A 381 -21.00 8.00 -7.02
C ARG A 381 -19.55 8.20 -7.40
N ASP A 382 -19.31 8.68 -8.62
CA ASP A 382 -17.96 8.91 -9.13
C ASP A 382 -17.31 10.16 -8.52
N VAL A 383 -16.03 10.36 -8.84
CA VAL A 383 -15.21 11.49 -8.39
C VAL A 383 -15.71 12.86 -8.86
N LYS A 384 -16.72 12.93 -9.75
CA LYS A 384 -17.31 14.20 -10.19
C LYS A 384 -18.20 14.84 -9.11
N HIS A 385 -18.43 14.14 -8.01
CA HIS A 385 -19.18 14.60 -6.86
C HIS A 385 -18.26 14.66 -5.62
N PRO A 386 -17.34 15.64 -5.51
CA PRO A 386 -16.26 15.61 -4.52
C PRO A 386 -16.74 15.46 -3.06
N GLU A 387 -17.89 16.06 -2.74
CA GLU A 387 -18.47 16.02 -1.38
C GLU A 387 -19.31 14.77 -1.11
N SER A 388 -19.52 13.90 -2.10
CA SER A 388 -20.38 12.71 -2.01
C SER A 388 -19.93 11.59 -2.96
N CYS A 389 -18.64 11.39 -3.14
CA CYS A 389 -18.10 10.35 -4.02
C CYS A 389 -17.81 9.06 -3.23
N GLY A 390 -17.98 7.90 -3.89
CA GLY A 390 -17.77 6.58 -3.31
C GLY A 390 -19.09 5.83 -3.09
N TYR A 391 -19.09 4.95 -2.09
CA TYR A 391 -20.17 4.02 -1.78
C TYR A 391 -20.90 4.46 -0.52
N ALA A 392 -22.24 4.54 -0.55
CA ALA A 392 -23.02 4.93 0.61
C ALA A 392 -24.43 4.34 0.59
N PHE A 393 -25.12 4.32 1.73
CA PHE A 393 -26.57 4.13 1.72
C PHE A 393 -27.25 5.40 1.18
N LEU A 394 -28.41 5.22 0.54
CA LEU A 394 -29.25 6.32 0.07
C LEU A 394 -29.55 7.31 1.21
N ASN A 395 -29.48 8.61 0.91
CA ASN A 395 -29.74 9.72 1.83
C ASN A 395 -28.79 9.80 3.04
N THR A 396 -27.58 9.26 2.93
CA THR A 396 -26.53 9.40 3.95
C THR A 396 -25.43 10.35 3.51
N LYS A 397 -24.68 10.89 4.48
CA LYS A 397 -23.49 11.71 4.23
C LYS A 397 -22.18 10.92 4.38
N LEU A 398 -22.27 9.64 4.74
CA LEU A 398 -21.11 8.80 5.00
C LEU A 398 -20.77 7.97 3.76
N PHE A 399 -19.83 8.48 2.97
CA PHE A 399 -19.34 7.83 1.77
C PHE A 399 -18.02 7.12 2.03
N PHE A 400 -17.90 5.89 1.51
CA PHE A 400 -16.71 5.07 1.61
C PHE A 400 -16.01 5.00 0.25
N PRO A 401 -14.68 5.14 0.16
CA PRO A 401 -13.99 5.10 -1.13
C PRO A 401 -14.14 3.79 -1.90
N THR A 402 -14.36 2.68 -1.19
CA THR A 402 -14.49 1.36 -1.81
C THR A 402 -15.61 0.56 -1.18
N LEU A 403 -16.18 -0.38 -1.94
CA LEU A 403 -17.16 -1.33 -1.41
C LEU A 403 -16.57 -2.18 -0.26
N VAL A 404 -15.26 -2.45 -0.31
CA VAL A 404 -14.53 -3.14 0.77
C VAL A 404 -14.51 -2.29 2.04
N ASP A 405 -14.30 -0.97 1.94
CA ASP A 405 -14.33 -0.05 3.08
C ASP A 405 -15.75 0.06 3.67
N PHE A 406 -16.78 0.10 2.81
CA PHE A 406 -18.18 0.05 3.23
C PHE A 406 -18.45 -1.20 4.09
N VAL A 407 -18.05 -2.38 3.61
CA VAL A 407 -18.24 -3.63 4.34
C VAL A 407 -17.38 -3.67 5.62
N ARG A 408 -16.15 -3.15 5.58
CA ARG A 408 -15.26 -3.04 6.73
C ARG A 408 -15.85 -2.19 7.84
N TYR A 409 -16.53 -1.09 7.50
CA TYR A 409 -17.15 -0.22 8.48
C TYR A 409 -18.39 -0.88 9.12
N TYR A 410 -19.34 -1.33 8.30
CA TYR A 410 -20.59 -1.91 8.82
C TYR A 410 -20.43 -3.32 9.40
N SER A 411 -19.25 -3.94 9.30
CA SER A 411 -18.94 -5.12 10.12
C SER A 411 -18.67 -4.78 11.59
N HIS A 412 -18.33 -3.53 11.89
CA HIS A 412 -18.05 -3.04 13.25
C HIS A 412 -19.17 -2.13 13.78
N CYS A 413 -19.85 -1.38 12.90
CA CYS A 413 -20.86 -0.39 13.23
C CYS A 413 -22.28 -0.84 12.83
N SER A 414 -23.27 -0.60 13.72
CA SER A 414 -24.67 -0.91 13.44
C SER A 414 -25.23 0.00 12.33
N MET A 415 -26.12 -0.53 11.51
CA MET A 415 -26.80 0.23 10.46
C MET A 415 -28.08 0.94 10.93
N LYS A 416 -28.35 0.92 12.25
CA LYS A 416 -29.55 1.53 12.87
C LYS A 416 -29.73 3.00 12.52
N GLU A 417 -28.63 3.73 12.37
CA GLU A 417 -28.64 5.16 12.03
C GLU A 417 -29.23 5.44 10.64
N HIS A 418 -29.19 4.45 9.74
CA HIS A 418 -29.74 4.57 8.39
C HIS A 418 -31.14 3.99 8.28
N ASN A 419 -31.40 2.93 9.05
CA ASN A 419 -32.71 2.31 9.13
C ASN A 419 -32.91 1.75 10.54
N SER A 420 -33.88 2.28 11.27
CA SER A 420 -34.18 1.88 12.66
C SER A 420 -34.55 0.41 12.80
N GLN A 421 -34.99 -0.24 11.72
CA GLN A 421 -35.30 -1.68 11.66
C GLN A 421 -34.07 -2.56 11.36
N LEU A 422 -32.90 -1.95 11.13
CA LEU A 422 -31.62 -2.61 10.87
C LEU A 422 -30.62 -2.33 12.00
N ASP A 423 -31.01 -2.64 13.23
CA ASP A 423 -30.09 -2.59 14.38
C ASP A 423 -29.16 -3.80 14.42
N THR A 424 -28.40 -3.97 13.35
CA THR A 424 -27.43 -5.06 13.20
C THR A 424 -26.22 -4.61 12.41
N ARG A 425 -25.21 -5.47 12.40
CA ARG A 425 -23.95 -5.30 11.67
C ARG A 425 -23.88 -6.33 10.55
N LEU A 426 -22.96 -6.13 9.62
CA LEU A 426 -22.56 -7.17 8.68
C LEU A 426 -21.77 -8.22 9.45
N LYS A 427 -22.39 -9.36 9.79
CA LYS A 427 -21.79 -10.39 10.65
C LYS A 427 -21.35 -11.63 9.88
N ILE A 428 -22.18 -12.09 8.94
CA ILE A 428 -22.02 -13.39 8.27
C ILE A 428 -22.19 -13.20 6.76
N PRO A 429 -21.11 -13.07 5.98
CA PRO A 429 -21.21 -13.09 4.52
C PRO A 429 -21.77 -14.41 3.98
N ALA A 430 -22.60 -14.33 2.94
CA ALA A 430 -23.40 -15.46 2.45
C ALA A 430 -22.63 -16.58 1.75
N PHE A 431 -21.42 -16.33 1.24
CA PHE A 431 -20.63 -17.32 0.50
C PHE A 431 -19.46 -17.88 1.33
N LYS A 432 -18.89 -18.99 0.82
CA LYS A 432 -18.12 -20.02 1.54
C LYS A 432 -17.13 -19.53 2.62
N GLY A 433 -16.96 -20.39 3.64
CA GLY A 433 -15.94 -20.33 4.69
C GLY A 433 -16.32 -19.46 5.89
N THR A 434 -17.61 -19.24 6.13
CA THR A 434 -18.16 -18.29 7.11
C THR A 434 -18.99 -18.99 8.21
N LEU A 435 -19.32 -20.26 8.03
CA LEU A 435 -19.97 -21.13 9.01
C LEU A 435 -19.08 -22.35 9.27
#